data_AF-A0A7C8UVC9-F1
#
_entry.id   AF-A0A7C8UVC9-F1
#
_cell.length_a   1.000
_cell.length_b   1.000
_cell.length_c   1.000
_cell.angle_alpha   90.00
_cell.angle_beta   90.00
_cell.angle_gamma   90.00
#
_symmetry.space_group_name_H-M   'P 1'
#
loop_
_entity.id
_entity.type
_entity.pdbx_description
1 polymer ?
#
loop_
_entity_poly.entity_id
_entity_poly.type
_entity_poly.pdbx_seq_one_letter_code
_entity_poly.pdbx_strand_id
1 'polypeptide(L)'
;MVATTDAYTYIGVFAEVINEGLPRGVFTVIGDRSSRTIQSRINLTYTLLYTQSILGLLLSVIFCSAASSFASSFVPPETRDASLTYIRISSFSTLFSAINAAVGAATRALDRPDIPLAINSVATFVNIILDLALISTVRAPGLNPTANTQAGIRLACDGCGALAGVLYFIFTSKKSLSTTPVSMKLATKPNFIALKQLVRAGVFTFVESAVRNALYLWLISNIVSMGNTYATAWGVFNTIRWGLIMVPVQALEASAVTFVGHKWGAWRGRVGREVRMAKAGWMDIWKIVQPAIKSFFIVFWIEILLFIILAYTGGVRSFAYYLSNSETAAEVTEMMWKMDLWGVFGG
;
A
#
# COMPACT_ATOMS: atom_id res chain seq x y z
N MET A 1 -21.46 -7.12 -9.07
CA MET A 1 -20.31 -6.27 -9.44
C MET A 1 -19.37 -6.02 -8.28
N VAL A 2 -19.87 -5.65 -7.09
CA VAL A 2 -19.02 -5.36 -5.91
C VAL A 2 -18.10 -6.53 -5.54
N ALA A 3 -18.63 -7.74 -5.42
CA ALA A 3 -17.82 -8.93 -5.13
C ALA A 3 -16.72 -9.22 -6.17
N THR A 4 -16.95 -8.88 -7.44
CA THR A 4 -15.93 -9.00 -8.50
C THR A 4 -14.83 -7.96 -8.31
N THR A 5 -15.19 -6.72 -7.93
CA THR A 5 -14.20 -5.66 -7.69
C THR A 5 -13.41 -5.89 -6.40
N ASP A 6 -13.95 -6.61 -5.42
CA ASP A 6 -13.24 -6.98 -4.19
C ASP A 6 -12.09 -7.96 -4.45
N ALA A 7 -12.15 -8.73 -5.54
CA ALA A 7 -11.04 -9.59 -5.96
C ALA A 7 -9.73 -8.80 -6.15
N TYR A 8 -9.81 -7.55 -6.61
CA TYR A 8 -8.64 -6.67 -6.70
C TYR A 8 -8.05 -6.38 -5.31
N THR A 9 -8.90 -6.09 -4.33
CA THR A 9 -8.47 -5.84 -2.95
C THR A 9 -7.75 -7.06 -2.39
N TYR A 10 -8.27 -8.26 -2.62
CA TYR A 10 -7.64 -9.50 -2.16
C TYR A 10 -6.31 -9.78 -2.86
N ILE A 11 -6.20 -9.54 -4.18
CA ILE A 11 -4.91 -9.58 -4.89
C ILE A 11 -3.93 -8.56 -4.29
N GLY A 12 -4.43 -7.38 -3.92
CA GLY A 12 -3.67 -6.32 -3.23
C GLY A 12 -3.10 -6.79 -1.89
N VAL A 13 -3.86 -7.54 -1.09
CA VAL A 13 -3.39 -8.11 0.19
C VAL A 13 -2.21 -9.05 0.00
N PHE A 14 -2.22 -9.88 -1.05
CA PHE A 14 -1.07 -10.72 -1.36
C PHE A 14 0.14 -9.90 -1.81
N ALA A 15 -0.09 -8.84 -2.60
CA ALA A 15 0.97 -7.91 -2.98
C ALA A 15 1.50 -7.12 -1.77
N GLU A 16 0.69 -6.88 -0.75
CA GLU A 16 1.08 -6.20 0.48
C GLU A 16 2.21 -6.95 1.21
N VAL A 17 2.15 -8.29 1.24
CA VAL A 17 3.18 -9.14 1.87
C VAL A 17 4.56 -8.86 1.28
N ILE A 18 4.66 -8.79 -0.05
CA ILE A 18 5.94 -8.46 -0.71
C ILE A 18 6.30 -6.98 -0.56
N ASN A 19 5.31 -6.09 -0.54
CA ASN A 19 5.49 -4.64 -0.47
C ASN A 19 5.89 -4.14 0.93
N GLU A 20 5.55 -4.88 1.98
CA GLU A 20 5.96 -4.56 3.34
C GLU A 20 7.24 -5.27 3.75
N GLY A 21 7.60 -6.38 3.10
CA GLY A 21 8.82 -7.13 3.41
C GLY A 21 10.09 -6.32 3.19
N LEU A 22 10.56 -6.24 1.94
CA LEU A 22 11.80 -5.54 1.61
C LEU A 22 11.70 -4.01 1.71
N PRO A 23 10.63 -3.36 1.22
CA PRO A 23 10.53 -1.91 1.24
C PRO A 23 10.47 -1.28 2.64
N ARG A 24 9.88 -1.91 3.67
CA ARG A 24 9.93 -1.33 5.04
C ARG A 24 11.34 -1.39 5.65
N GLY A 25 12.12 -2.41 5.32
CA GLY A 25 13.51 -2.55 5.78
C GLY A 25 14.48 -1.49 5.24
N VAL A 26 14.07 -0.70 4.23
CA VAL A 26 14.96 0.29 3.60
C VAL A 26 15.27 1.47 4.50
N PHE A 27 14.40 1.82 5.45
CA PHE A 27 14.64 2.97 6.34
C PHE A 27 15.85 2.75 7.24
N THR A 28 16.13 1.52 7.64
CA THR A 28 17.31 1.19 8.47
C THR A 28 18.60 1.04 7.66
N VAL A 29 18.49 0.78 6.35
CA VAL A 29 19.64 0.45 5.48
C VAL A 29 19.99 1.61 4.53
N ILE A 30 19.00 2.15 3.82
CA ILE A 30 19.12 3.28 2.90
C ILE A 30 19.03 4.60 3.67
N GLY A 31 18.21 4.70 4.72
CA GLY A 31 18.07 5.92 5.53
C GLY A 31 19.32 6.31 6.32
N ASP A 32 20.30 5.42 6.46
CA ASP A 32 21.54 5.70 7.20
C ASP A 32 22.53 6.55 6.37
N ARG A 33 22.20 7.84 6.22
CA ARG A 33 23.06 8.87 5.61
C ARG A 33 24.41 9.00 6.29
N SER A 34 24.44 8.59 7.56
CA SER A 34 25.56 8.81 8.43
C SER A 34 26.67 7.82 8.05
N SER A 35 26.39 6.51 8.04
CA SER A 35 27.40 5.47 7.81
C SER A 35 27.68 5.15 6.34
N ARG A 36 26.82 5.58 5.41
CA ARG A 36 26.90 5.18 3.98
C ARG A 36 27.01 6.36 3.04
N THR A 37 27.82 6.18 2.00
CA THR A 37 27.93 7.13 0.89
C THR A 37 26.65 7.17 0.05
N ILE A 38 26.41 8.29 -0.63
CA ILE A 38 25.26 8.46 -1.53
C ILE A 38 25.24 7.38 -2.64
N GLN A 39 26.41 6.99 -3.13
CA GLN A 39 26.57 5.92 -4.13
C GLN A 39 26.04 4.57 -3.63
N SER A 40 26.40 4.20 -2.40
CA SER A 40 25.94 2.94 -1.79
C SER A 40 24.42 2.93 -1.62
N ARG A 41 23.84 4.05 -1.15
CA ARG A 41 22.39 4.22 -0.96
C ARG A 41 21.62 4.13 -2.29
N ILE A 42 22.13 4.74 -3.35
CA ILE A 42 21.55 4.64 -4.70
C ILE A 42 21.64 3.20 -5.22
N ASN A 43 22.76 2.50 -4.99
CA ASN A 43 22.90 1.11 -5.43
C ASN A 43 21.93 0.15 -4.72
N LEU A 44 21.69 0.36 -3.42
CA LEU A 44 20.67 -0.37 -2.66
C LEU A 44 19.27 -0.10 -3.20
N THR A 45 19.00 1.13 -3.63
CA THR A 45 17.71 1.50 -4.23
C THR A 45 17.50 0.77 -5.57
N TYR A 46 18.52 0.73 -6.44
CA TYR A 46 18.45 -0.05 -7.68
C TYR A 46 18.28 -1.55 -7.43
N THR A 47 18.97 -2.08 -6.43
CA THR A 47 18.84 -3.50 -6.03
C THR A 47 17.43 -3.80 -5.55
N LEU A 48 16.86 -2.96 -4.68
CA LEU A 48 15.47 -3.08 -4.22
C LEU A 48 14.50 -3.03 -5.39
N LEU A 49 14.62 -2.02 -6.26
CA LEU A 49 13.73 -1.83 -7.40
C LEU A 49 13.73 -3.07 -8.32
N TYR A 50 14.92 -3.59 -8.62
CA TYR A 50 15.07 -4.79 -9.44
C TYR A 50 14.45 -6.03 -8.79
N THR A 51 14.78 -6.30 -7.52
CA THR A 51 14.22 -7.45 -6.79
C THR A 51 12.71 -7.35 -6.65
N GLN A 52 12.18 -6.17 -6.32
CA GLN A 52 10.75 -5.96 -6.13
C GLN A 52 9.98 -6.08 -7.46
N SER A 53 10.57 -5.63 -8.57
CA SER A 53 9.97 -5.80 -9.90
C SER A 53 9.87 -7.27 -10.31
N ILE A 54 10.91 -8.08 -10.00
CA ILE A 54 10.88 -9.52 -10.24
C ILE A 54 9.82 -10.20 -9.38
N LEU A 55 9.75 -9.89 -8.08
CA LEU A 55 8.76 -10.46 -7.17
C LEU A 55 7.33 -10.10 -7.60
N GLY A 56 7.09 -8.83 -7.96
CA GLY A 56 5.80 -8.36 -8.46
C GLY A 56 5.40 -9.03 -9.78
N LEU A 57 6.35 -9.24 -10.70
CA LEU A 57 6.10 -9.95 -11.96
C LEU A 57 5.78 -11.42 -11.73
N LEU A 58 6.54 -12.12 -10.88
CA LEU A 58 6.28 -13.51 -10.51
C LEU A 58 4.87 -13.65 -9.92
N LEU A 59 4.50 -12.76 -9.00
CA LEU A 59 3.18 -12.74 -8.38
C LEU A 59 2.07 -12.46 -9.41
N SER A 60 2.30 -11.53 -10.36
CA SER A 60 1.37 -11.26 -11.47
C SER A 60 1.12 -12.52 -12.32
N VAL A 61 2.18 -13.24 -12.67
CA VAL A 61 2.08 -14.47 -13.48
C VAL A 61 1.35 -15.57 -12.72
N ILE A 62 1.63 -15.74 -11.42
CA ILE A 62 0.95 -16.71 -10.55
C ILE A 62 -0.54 -16.40 -10.47
N PHE A 63 -0.95 -15.16 -10.22
CA PHE A 63 -2.37 -14.82 -10.17
C PHE A 63 -3.07 -14.94 -11.52
N CYS A 64 -2.37 -14.62 -12.62
CA CYS A 64 -2.92 -14.77 -13.96
C CYS A 64 -3.17 -16.25 -14.30
N SER A 65 -2.23 -17.14 -13.96
CA SER A 65 -2.36 -18.59 -14.24
C SER A 65 -3.31 -19.28 -13.26
N ALA A 66 -3.30 -18.90 -11.98
CA ALA A 66 -4.15 -19.47 -10.93
C ALA A 66 -5.51 -18.75 -10.78
N ALA A 67 -5.91 -17.92 -11.75
CA ALA A 67 -7.12 -17.09 -11.67
C ALA A 67 -8.39 -17.90 -11.35
N SER A 68 -8.51 -19.12 -11.87
CA SER A 68 -9.65 -20.01 -11.59
C SER A 68 -9.67 -20.52 -10.14
N SER A 69 -8.51 -20.91 -9.61
CA SER A 69 -8.35 -21.35 -8.21
C SER A 69 -8.50 -20.20 -7.21
N PHE A 70 -8.09 -18.99 -7.62
CA PHE A 70 -8.32 -17.78 -6.85
C PHE A 70 -9.81 -17.44 -6.79
N ALA A 71 -10.48 -17.43 -7.95
CA ALA A 71 -11.91 -17.16 -8.04
C ALA A 71 -12.75 -18.20 -7.30
N SER A 72 -12.28 -19.44 -7.20
CA SER A 72 -13.00 -20.48 -6.45
C SER A 72 -13.04 -20.22 -4.94
N SER A 73 -12.01 -19.55 -4.42
CA SER A 73 -11.84 -19.31 -2.98
C SER A 73 -12.40 -17.96 -2.54
N PHE A 74 -12.36 -16.95 -3.42
CA PHE A 74 -12.62 -15.55 -3.05
C PHE A 74 -13.76 -14.87 -3.81
N VAL A 75 -14.40 -15.56 -4.77
CA VAL A 75 -15.53 -15.02 -5.54
C VAL A 75 -16.76 -15.93 -5.42
N PRO A 76 -17.95 -15.38 -5.14
CA PRO A 76 -19.20 -16.15 -5.09
C PRO A 76 -19.47 -16.93 -6.39
N PRO A 77 -20.07 -18.14 -6.31
CA PRO A 77 -20.27 -19.01 -7.48
C PRO A 77 -21.01 -18.33 -8.64
N GLU A 78 -21.96 -17.44 -8.34
CA GLU A 78 -22.85 -16.81 -9.32
C GLU A 78 -22.14 -15.82 -10.25
N THR A 79 -20.97 -15.31 -9.83
CA THR A 79 -20.21 -14.29 -10.58
C THR A 79 -18.81 -14.74 -10.99
N ARG A 80 -18.47 -16.00 -10.73
CA ARG A 80 -17.11 -16.53 -10.87
C ARG A 80 -16.59 -16.45 -12.30
N ASP A 81 -17.38 -16.92 -13.27
CA ASP A 81 -16.96 -16.96 -14.68
C ASP A 81 -16.79 -15.56 -15.27
N ALA A 82 -17.69 -14.64 -14.92
CA ALA A 82 -17.60 -13.24 -15.32
C ALA A 82 -16.39 -12.51 -14.69
N SER A 83 -15.88 -13.00 -13.55
CA SER A 83 -14.77 -12.39 -12.80
C SER A 83 -13.39 -12.86 -13.26
N LEU A 84 -13.28 -13.93 -14.05
CA LEU A 84 -11.97 -14.48 -14.47
C LEU A 84 -11.16 -13.48 -15.29
N THR A 85 -11.80 -12.80 -16.24
CA THR A 85 -11.15 -11.76 -17.05
C THR A 85 -10.70 -10.59 -16.18
N TYR A 86 -11.53 -10.18 -15.22
CA TYR A 86 -11.20 -9.12 -14.27
C TYR A 86 -9.96 -9.47 -13.43
N ILE A 87 -9.91 -10.69 -12.90
CA ILE A 87 -8.78 -11.19 -12.10
C ILE A 87 -7.51 -11.17 -12.94
N ARG A 88 -7.54 -11.72 -14.17
CA ARG A 88 -6.36 -11.76 -15.05
C ARG A 88 -5.79 -10.38 -15.38
N ILE A 89 -6.66 -9.40 -15.65
CA ILE A 89 -6.23 -8.00 -15.88
C ILE A 89 -5.64 -7.44 -14.58
N SER A 90 -6.34 -7.62 -13.47
CA SER A 90 -5.94 -7.08 -12.16
C SER A 90 -4.64 -7.66 -11.63
N SER A 91 -4.30 -8.91 -11.99
CA SER A 91 -3.05 -9.58 -11.60
C SER A 91 -1.81 -8.75 -11.95
N PHE A 92 -1.79 -8.06 -13.10
CA PHE A 92 -0.66 -7.23 -13.51
C PHE A 92 -0.50 -5.95 -12.67
N SER A 93 -1.54 -5.55 -11.93
CA SER A 93 -1.44 -4.43 -10.99
C SER A 93 -0.47 -4.75 -9.84
N THR A 94 -0.25 -6.03 -9.53
CA THR A 94 0.73 -6.44 -8.51
C THR A 94 2.16 -6.03 -8.88
N LEU A 95 2.53 -6.07 -10.16
CA LEU A 95 3.83 -5.58 -10.64
C LEU A 95 4.00 -4.08 -10.40
N PHE A 96 3.02 -3.28 -10.81
CA PHE A 96 3.10 -1.82 -10.65
C PHE A 96 3.00 -1.39 -9.19
N SER A 97 2.19 -2.08 -8.40
CA SER A 97 2.14 -1.92 -6.94
C SER A 97 3.50 -2.20 -6.30
N ALA A 98 4.17 -3.27 -6.71
CA ALA A 98 5.50 -3.63 -6.24
C ALA A 98 6.56 -2.57 -6.58
N ILE A 99 6.53 -2.07 -7.83
CA ILE A 99 7.41 -0.97 -8.26
C ILE A 99 7.13 0.31 -7.45
N ASN A 100 5.85 0.69 -7.29
CA ASN A 100 5.44 1.86 -6.52
C ASN A 100 5.89 1.79 -5.07
N ALA A 101 5.72 0.63 -4.41
CA ALA A 101 6.17 0.41 -3.04
C ALA A 101 7.69 0.56 -2.91
N ALA A 102 8.47 -0.04 -3.83
CA ALA A 102 9.92 0.06 -3.83
C ALA A 102 10.41 1.50 -4.06
N VAL A 103 9.95 2.15 -5.14
CA VAL A 103 10.35 3.54 -5.44
C VAL A 103 9.92 4.46 -4.32
N GLY A 104 8.68 4.35 -3.85
CA GLY A 104 8.12 5.17 -2.79
C GLY A 104 8.91 5.07 -1.49
N ALA A 105 9.17 3.85 -1.01
CA ALA A 105 9.91 3.65 0.23
C ALA A 105 11.38 4.06 0.11
N ALA A 106 12.05 3.67 -0.98
CA ALA A 106 13.48 3.96 -1.14
C ALA A 106 13.76 5.45 -1.36
N THR A 107 12.92 6.17 -2.11
CA THR A 107 13.08 7.61 -2.33
C THR A 107 12.78 8.43 -1.08
N ARG A 108 11.78 8.04 -0.27
CA ARG A 108 11.59 8.60 1.07
C ARG A 108 12.81 8.36 1.96
N ALA A 109 13.38 7.17 1.92
CA ALA A 109 14.62 6.86 2.65
C ALA A 109 15.87 7.57 2.08
N LEU A 110 15.79 8.15 0.88
CA LEU A 110 16.82 9.01 0.27
C LEU A 110 16.57 10.51 0.52
N ASP A 111 15.60 10.87 1.38
CA ASP A 111 15.19 12.25 1.66
C ASP A 111 14.61 12.97 0.43
N ARG A 112 13.94 12.21 -0.45
CA ARG A 112 13.27 12.70 -1.68
C ARG A 112 11.77 12.37 -1.67
N PRO A 113 10.97 13.04 -0.83
CA PRO A 113 9.51 12.83 -0.78
C PRO A 113 8.77 13.38 -2.00
N ASP A 114 9.44 14.15 -2.86
CA ASP A 114 8.92 14.70 -4.11
C ASP A 114 8.64 13.62 -5.16
N ILE A 115 9.40 12.52 -5.17
CA ILE A 115 9.18 11.41 -6.11
C ILE A 115 7.87 10.66 -5.78
N PRO A 116 7.61 10.22 -4.53
CA PRO A 116 6.33 9.64 -4.15
C PRO A 116 5.14 10.57 -4.41
N LEU A 117 5.32 11.87 -4.21
CA LEU A 117 4.29 12.86 -4.52
C LEU A 117 3.98 12.86 -6.03
N ALA A 118 5.02 12.88 -6.88
CA ALA A 118 4.85 12.82 -8.33
C ALA A 118 4.13 11.54 -8.79
N ILE A 119 4.46 10.38 -8.20
CA ILE A 119 3.78 9.10 -8.47
C ILE A 119 2.28 9.24 -8.24
N ASN A 120 1.88 9.68 -7.05
CA ASN A 120 0.47 9.79 -6.67
C ASN A 120 -0.26 10.86 -7.50
N SER A 121 0.40 11.99 -7.79
CA SER A 121 -0.18 13.05 -8.63
C SER A 121 -0.42 12.58 -10.06
N VAL A 122 0.55 11.89 -10.68
CA VAL A 122 0.38 11.35 -12.04
C VAL A 122 -0.70 10.28 -12.06
N ALA A 123 -0.67 9.33 -11.12
CA ALA A 123 -1.69 8.28 -11.03
C ALA A 123 -3.09 8.87 -10.87
N THR A 124 -3.26 9.88 -10.00
CA THR A 124 -4.54 10.56 -9.78
C THR A 124 -4.99 11.34 -11.02
N PHE A 125 -4.08 12.05 -11.67
CA PHE A 125 -4.41 12.83 -12.88
C PHE A 125 -4.84 11.94 -14.03
N VAL A 126 -4.11 10.83 -14.26
CA VAL A 126 -4.48 9.83 -15.27
C VAL A 126 -5.82 9.18 -14.93
N ASN A 127 -6.04 8.87 -13.64
CA ASN A 127 -7.32 8.33 -13.16
C ASN A 127 -8.49 9.25 -13.49
N ILE A 128 -8.39 10.54 -13.15
CA ILE A 128 -9.43 11.54 -13.45
C ILE A 128 -9.72 11.59 -14.95
N ILE A 129 -8.69 11.64 -15.81
CA ILE A 129 -8.87 11.70 -17.26
C ILE A 129 -9.57 10.45 -17.79
N LEU A 130 -9.10 9.27 -17.38
CA LEU A 130 -9.62 7.99 -17.88
C LEU A 130 -11.04 7.72 -17.37
N ASP A 131 -11.33 8.04 -16.11
CA ASP A 131 -12.68 7.91 -15.54
C ASP A 131 -13.66 8.86 -16.22
N LEU A 132 -13.25 10.12 -16.48
CA LEU A 132 -14.07 11.08 -17.22
C LEU A 132 -14.30 10.66 -18.68
N ALA A 133 -13.30 10.05 -19.33
CA ALA A 133 -13.40 9.65 -20.73
C ALA A 133 -14.20 8.35 -20.95
N LEU A 134 -14.08 7.38 -20.04
CA LEU A 134 -14.55 6.00 -20.26
C LEU A 134 -15.71 5.58 -19.36
N ILE A 135 -15.87 6.17 -18.18
CA ILE A 135 -16.89 5.77 -17.19
C ILE A 135 -17.98 6.84 -17.02
N SER A 136 -17.60 8.13 -17.04
CA SER A 136 -18.52 9.24 -16.76
C SER A 136 -19.69 9.35 -17.75
N THR A 137 -20.76 10.02 -17.31
CA THR A 137 -21.96 10.33 -18.11
C THR A 137 -21.69 11.21 -19.33
N VAL A 138 -20.52 11.86 -19.40
CA VAL A 138 -20.03 12.70 -20.52
C VAL A 138 -19.27 11.87 -21.58
N ARG A 139 -19.32 10.54 -21.47
CA ARG A 139 -18.67 9.55 -22.35
C ARG A 139 -18.98 9.74 -23.84
N ALA A 140 -18.03 9.32 -24.70
CA ALA A 140 -18.26 9.11 -26.13
C ALA A 140 -19.36 8.05 -26.39
N PRO A 141 -20.38 8.33 -27.24
CA PRO A 141 -21.49 7.41 -27.49
C PRO A 141 -20.99 6.02 -27.96
N GLY A 142 -21.41 4.93 -27.30
CA GLY A 142 -21.16 3.55 -27.77
C GLY A 142 -20.39 2.57 -26.85
N LEU A 143 -19.60 3.04 -25.88
CA LEU A 143 -18.78 2.20 -24.95
C LEU A 143 -19.45 1.74 -23.62
N ASN A 144 -20.15 0.61 -23.54
CA ASN A 144 -20.77 0.19 -22.26
C ASN A 144 -19.71 -0.13 -21.18
N PRO A 145 -19.64 0.62 -20.07
CA PRO A 145 -18.62 0.42 -19.05
C PRO A 145 -18.86 -0.92 -18.35
N THR A 146 -17.80 -1.74 -18.28
CA THR A 146 -17.82 -3.02 -17.57
C THR A 146 -16.80 -3.01 -16.44
N ALA A 147 -16.91 -3.94 -15.50
CA ALA A 147 -15.90 -4.13 -14.45
C ALA A 147 -14.48 -4.30 -15.03
N ASN A 148 -14.36 -4.89 -16.23
CA ASN A 148 -13.07 -5.05 -16.92
C ASN A 148 -12.50 -3.71 -17.40
N THR A 149 -13.36 -2.77 -17.82
CA THR A 149 -12.95 -1.40 -18.16
C THR A 149 -12.37 -0.70 -16.94
N GLN A 150 -13.00 -0.85 -15.77
CA GLN A 150 -12.50 -0.31 -14.51
C GLN A 150 -11.15 -0.92 -14.11
N ALA A 151 -10.98 -2.24 -14.24
CA ALA A 151 -9.70 -2.91 -13.98
C ALA A 151 -8.59 -2.37 -14.91
N GLY A 152 -8.90 -2.18 -16.20
CA GLY A 152 -7.96 -1.64 -17.18
C GLY A 152 -7.53 -0.21 -16.86
N ILE A 153 -8.48 0.65 -16.45
CA ILE A 153 -8.17 2.03 -16.04
C ILE A 153 -7.27 2.02 -14.81
N ARG A 154 -7.59 1.24 -13.77
CA ARG A 154 -6.75 1.13 -12.57
C ARG A 154 -5.34 0.67 -12.91
N LEU A 155 -5.21 -0.38 -13.72
CA LEU A 155 -3.92 -0.89 -14.18
C LEU A 155 -3.10 0.19 -14.91
N ALA A 156 -3.75 0.97 -15.78
CA ALA A 156 -3.11 2.07 -16.49
C ALA A 156 -2.64 3.18 -15.54
N CYS A 157 -3.46 3.54 -14.54
CA CYS A 157 -3.11 4.55 -13.54
C CYS A 157 -1.91 4.12 -12.69
N ASP A 158 -1.96 2.89 -12.16
CA ASP A 158 -0.87 2.31 -11.36
C ASP A 158 0.41 2.21 -12.18
N GLY A 159 0.29 1.81 -13.45
CA GLY A 159 1.41 1.72 -14.40
C GLY A 159 2.02 3.07 -14.74
N CYS A 160 1.22 4.08 -15.07
CA CYS A 160 1.70 5.43 -15.35
C CYS A 160 2.38 6.05 -14.13
N GLY A 161 1.79 5.90 -12.93
CA GLY A 161 2.40 6.36 -11.68
C GLY A 161 3.75 5.70 -11.42
N ALA A 162 3.82 4.37 -11.53
CA ALA A 162 5.04 3.60 -11.31
C ALA A 162 6.15 3.99 -12.28
N LEU A 163 5.84 4.09 -13.57
CA LEU A 163 6.80 4.48 -14.60
C LEU A 163 7.29 5.91 -14.39
N ALA A 164 6.39 6.86 -14.07
CA ALA A 164 6.77 8.24 -13.76
C ALA A 164 7.72 8.31 -12.55
N GLY A 165 7.42 7.54 -11.49
CA GLY A 165 8.28 7.42 -10.32
C GLY A 165 9.67 6.89 -10.63
N VAL A 166 9.76 5.82 -11.41
CA VAL A 166 11.04 5.22 -11.83
C VAL A 166 11.84 6.20 -12.69
N LEU A 167 11.21 6.83 -13.69
CA LEU A 167 11.89 7.80 -14.56
C LEU A 167 12.40 9.00 -13.78
N TYR A 168 11.60 9.54 -12.87
CA TYR A 168 12.01 10.67 -12.03
C TYR A 168 13.14 10.27 -11.08
N PHE A 169 13.09 9.07 -10.49
CA PHE A 169 14.18 8.53 -9.70
C PHE A 169 15.47 8.36 -10.50
N ILE A 170 15.41 7.82 -11.73
CA ILE A 170 16.59 7.66 -12.60
C ILE A 170 17.21 9.01 -12.92
N PHE A 171 16.39 10.00 -13.28
CA PHE A 171 16.85 11.36 -13.57
C PHE A 171 17.56 11.98 -12.36
N THR A 172 16.93 11.92 -11.18
CA THR A 172 17.46 12.48 -9.94
C THR A 172 18.73 11.76 -9.49
N SER A 173 18.78 10.44 -9.66
CA SER A 173 19.96 9.61 -9.34
C SER A 173 21.14 9.96 -10.23
N LYS A 174 20.93 10.11 -11.54
CA LYS A 174 21.99 10.54 -12.48
C LYS A 174 22.53 11.92 -12.13
N LYS A 175 21.65 12.87 -11.77
CA LYS A 175 22.06 14.21 -11.33
C LYS A 175 22.91 14.16 -10.06
N SER A 176 22.51 13.38 -9.05
CA SER A 176 23.29 13.17 -7.82
C SER A 176 24.62 12.45 -8.05
N LEU A 177 24.69 11.49 -8.98
CA LEU A 177 25.95 10.83 -9.35
C LEU A 177 26.89 11.77 -10.11
N SER A 178 26.34 12.65 -10.95
CA SER A 178 27.14 13.58 -11.75
C SER A 178 27.86 14.64 -10.90
N THR A 179 27.31 15.00 -9.75
CA THR A 179 27.95 15.91 -8.79
C THR A 179 28.96 15.21 -7.88
N THR A 180 29.08 13.88 -7.96
CA THR A 180 30.03 13.10 -7.17
C THR A 180 31.38 13.02 -7.89
N PRO A 181 32.52 13.28 -7.21
CA PRO A 181 33.85 13.28 -7.83
C PRO A 181 34.18 11.94 -8.53
N VAL A 182 34.84 12.02 -9.70
CA VAL A 182 35.08 10.90 -10.62
C VAL A 182 35.78 9.71 -9.97
N SER A 183 36.64 9.96 -8.96
CA SER A 183 37.35 8.92 -8.20
C SER A 183 36.43 7.96 -7.43
N MET A 184 35.17 8.34 -7.18
CA MET A 184 34.21 7.55 -6.40
C MET A 184 33.09 6.93 -7.27
N LYS A 185 33.18 7.04 -8.60
CA LYS A 185 32.21 6.47 -9.55
C LYS A 185 32.37 4.96 -9.70
N LEU A 186 31.86 4.19 -8.73
CA LEU A 186 31.67 2.74 -8.91
C LEU A 186 30.42 2.48 -9.76
N ALA A 187 30.47 1.47 -10.64
CA ALA A 187 29.31 1.05 -11.42
C ALA A 187 28.12 0.70 -10.51
N THR A 188 27.03 1.45 -10.62
CA THR A 188 25.74 1.12 -10.00
C THR A 188 25.17 -0.11 -10.69
N LYS A 189 25.46 -1.29 -10.15
CA LYS A 189 24.90 -2.57 -10.57
C LYS A 189 24.23 -3.24 -9.37
N PRO A 190 23.03 -3.84 -9.55
CA PRO A 190 22.37 -4.59 -8.50
C PRO A 190 23.35 -5.65 -7.96
N ASN A 191 23.48 -5.71 -6.64
CA ASN A 191 24.49 -6.53 -5.98
C ASN A 191 23.83 -7.50 -5.00
N PHE A 192 24.24 -8.77 -5.04
CA PHE A 192 23.78 -9.80 -4.10
C PHE A 192 24.09 -9.45 -2.63
N ILE A 193 25.21 -8.75 -2.36
CA ILE A 193 25.55 -8.27 -1.02
C ILE A 193 24.53 -7.24 -0.54
N ALA A 194 24.12 -6.33 -1.43
CA ALA A 194 23.10 -5.32 -1.13
C ALA A 194 21.74 -5.97 -0.89
N LEU A 195 21.39 -7.00 -1.67
CA LEU A 195 20.19 -7.80 -1.46
C LEU A 195 20.20 -8.51 -0.10
N LYS A 196 21.31 -9.16 0.29
CA LYS A 196 21.44 -9.81 1.60
C LYS A 196 21.24 -8.83 2.76
N GLN A 197 21.69 -7.59 2.62
CA GLN A 197 21.47 -6.54 3.63
C GLN A 197 19.99 -6.14 3.72
N LEU A 198 19.31 -6.00 2.57
CA LEU A 198 17.88 -5.70 2.53
C LEU A 198 17.04 -6.83 3.12
N VAL A 199 17.32 -8.08 2.73
CA VAL A 199 16.62 -9.28 3.25
C VAL A 199 16.78 -9.39 4.76
N ARG A 200 17.99 -9.18 5.30
CA ARG A 200 18.22 -9.23 6.75
C ARG A 200 17.39 -8.19 7.51
N ALA A 201 17.19 -7.02 6.93
CA ALA A 201 16.35 -5.98 7.54
C ALA A 201 14.84 -6.24 7.36
N GLY A 202 14.45 -6.83 6.23
CA GLY A 202 13.04 -7.02 5.85
C GLY A 202 12.42 -8.37 6.22
N VAL A 203 13.19 -9.36 6.68
CA VAL A 203 12.63 -10.71 6.95
C VAL A 203 11.58 -10.70 8.07
N PHE A 204 11.80 -9.89 9.12
CA PHE A 204 10.85 -9.81 10.23
C PHE A 204 9.54 -9.12 9.81
N THR A 205 9.63 -8.02 9.05
CA THR A 205 8.45 -7.32 8.52
C THR A 205 7.72 -8.16 7.48
N PHE A 206 8.45 -8.95 6.69
CA PHE A 206 7.85 -9.90 5.75
C PHE A 206 7.04 -10.98 6.46
N VAL A 207 7.61 -11.62 7.50
CA VAL A 207 6.93 -12.66 8.26
C VAL A 207 5.71 -12.11 9.01
N GLU A 208 5.86 -10.96 9.65
CA GLU A 208 4.76 -10.27 10.32
C GLU A 208 3.62 -9.95 9.34
N SER A 209 3.94 -9.34 8.19
CA SER A 209 2.98 -9.05 7.13
C SER A 209 2.33 -10.31 6.57
N ALA A 210 3.10 -11.38 6.34
CA ALA A 210 2.60 -12.65 5.83
C ALA A 210 1.58 -13.28 6.78
N VAL A 211 1.88 -13.31 8.09
CA VAL A 211 0.95 -13.84 9.10
C VAL A 211 -0.32 -12.98 9.17
N ARG A 212 -0.18 -11.65 9.23
CA ARG A 212 -1.34 -10.73 9.29
C ARG A 212 -2.23 -10.87 8.07
N ASN A 213 -1.66 -10.88 6.88
CA ASN A 213 -2.39 -10.99 5.62
C ASN A 213 -2.98 -12.40 5.41
N ALA A 214 -2.31 -13.46 5.87
CA ALA A 214 -2.86 -14.82 5.82
C ALA A 214 -4.10 -14.96 6.72
N LEU A 215 -4.05 -14.43 7.95
CA LEU A 215 -5.20 -14.41 8.87
C LEU A 215 -6.36 -13.59 8.27
N TYR A 216 -6.06 -12.45 7.65
CA TYR A 216 -7.05 -11.61 6.99
C TYR A 216 -7.73 -12.34 5.80
N LEU A 217 -6.96 -12.98 4.92
CA LEU A 217 -7.50 -13.74 3.79
C LEU A 217 -8.31 -14.95 4.26
N TRP A 218 -7.88 -15.61 5.34
CA TRP A 218 -8.65 -16.69 5.96
C TRP A 218 -10.01 -16.18 6.45
N LEU A 219 -10.04 -15.05 7.17
CA LEU A 219 -11.30 -14.41 7.59
C LEU A 219 -12.20 -14.11 6.38
N ILE A 220 -11.65 -13.49 5.33
CA ILE A 220 -12.40 -13.17 4.10
C ILE A 220 -13.00 -14.43 3.48
N SER A 221 -12.21 -15.52 3.35
CA SER A 221 -12.71 -16.75 2.73
C SER A 221 -13.93 -17.33 3.47
N ASN A 222 -13.97 -17.17 4.79
CA ASN A 222 -15.12 -17.57 5.60
C ASN A 222 -16.31 -16.60 5.43
N ILE A 223 -16.06 -15.31 5.23
CA ILE A 223 -17.12 -14.33 4.97
C ILE A 223 -17.76 -14.54 3.59
N VAL A 224 -16.94 -14.80 2.58
CA VAL A 224 -17.42 -15.09 1.22
C VAL A 224 -18.21 -16.39 1.17
N SER A 225 -17.84 -17.39 1.98
CA SER A 225 -18.59 -18.65 2.05
C SER A 225 -19.97 -18.53 2.70
N MET A 226 -20.22 -17.47 3.48
CA MET A 226 -21.55 -17.18 4.06
C MET A 226 -22.58 -16.66 3.02
N GLY A 227 -22.14 -16.37 1.79
CA GLY A 227 -23.01 -16.03 0.67
C GLY A 227 -22.87 -14.59 0.16
N ASN A 228 -23.55 -14.30 -0.94
CA ASN A 228 -23.36 -13.06 -1.71
C ASN A 228 -23.73 -11.78 -0.93
N THR A 229 -24.74 -11.82 -0.06
CA THR A 229 -25.13 -10.65 0.77
C THR A 229 -24.05 -10.28 1.77
N TYR A 230 -23.47 -11.26 2.47
CA TYR A 230 -22.37 -11.02 3.41
C TYR A 230 -21.08 -10.60 2.70
N ALA A 231 -20.75 -11.21 1.56
CA ALA A 231 -19.62 -10.80 0.73
C ALA A 231 -19.75 -9.33 0.28
N THR A 232 -20.93 -8.94 -0.20
CA THR A 232 -21.21 -7.57 -0.64
C THR A 232 -21.17 -6.59 0.53
N ALA A 233 -21.79 -6.94 1.66
CA ALA A 233 -21.79 -6.10 2.86
C ALA A 233 -20.38 -5.87 3.41
N TRP A 234 -19.53 -6.90 3.38
CA TRP A 234 -18.12 -6.82 3.76
C TRP A 234 -17.28 -5.96 2.82
N GLY A 235 -17.47 -6.09 1.50
CA GLY A 235 -16.81 -5.26 0.50
C GLY A 235 -17.15 -3.78 0.66
N VAL A 236 -18.43 -3.47 0.88
CA VAL A 236 -18.91 -2.10 1.13
C VAL A 236 -18.38 -1.57 2.46
N PHE A 237 -18.46 -2.36 3.54
CA PHE A 237 -17.91 -2.01 4.85
C PHE A 237 -16.42 -1.63 4.74
N ASN A 238 -15.63 -2.48 4.08
CA ASN A 238 -14.21 -2.21 3.87
C ASN A 238 -13.98 -0.99 3.00
N THR A 239 -14.80 -0.75 1.98
CA THR A 239 -14.68 0.45 1.14
C THR A 239 -14.85 1.72 1.96
N ILE A 240 -15.85 1.76 2.85
CA ILE A 240 -16.10 2.88 3.77
C ILE A 240 -14.91 3.07 4.71
N ARG A 241 -14.49 2.00 5.39
CA ARG A 241 -13.40 2.02 6.37
C ARG A 241 -12.06 2.41 5.72
N TRP A 242 -11.71 1.79 4.60
CA TRP A 242 -10.45 2.09 3.91
C TRP A 242 -10.41 3.51 3.38
N GLY A 243 -11.47 3.95 2.71
CA GLY A 243 -11.53 5.26 2.08
C GLY A 243 -11.55 6.41 3.08
N LEU A 244 -12.40 6.33 4.11
CA LEU A 244 -12.61 7.44 5.05
C LEU A 244 -11.64 7.41 6.24
N ILE A 245 -11.30 6.22 6.74
CA ILE A 245 -10.54 6.08 8.00
C ILE A 245 -9.09 5.73 7.72
N MET A 246 -8.83 4.66 6.97
CA MET A 246 -7.46 4.13 6.83
C MET A 246 -6.52 5.05 6.02
N VAL A 247 -7.02 5.74 4.99
CA VAL A 247 -6.16 6.63 4.17
C VAL A 247 -5.52 7.75 5.02
N PRO A 248 -6.27 8.53 5.83
CA PRO A 248 -5.67 9.48 6.77
C PRO A 248 -4.73 8.83 7.80
N VAL A 249 -5.08 7.66 8.34
CA VAL A 249 -4.26 6.92 9.31
C VAL A 249 -2.89 6.59 8.70
N GLN A 250 -2.88 6.01 7.50
CA GLN A 250 -1.65 5.62 6.80
C GLN A 250 -0.79 6.84 6.43
N ALA A 251 -1.39 7.97 6.08
CA ALA A 251 -0.66 9.21 5.82
C ALA A 251 0.05 9.72 7.09
N LEU A 252 -0.63 9.68 8.24
CA LEU A 252 -0.07 10.07 9.53
C LEU A 252 0.98 9.08 10.04
N GLU A 253 0.78 7.78 9.81
CA GLU A 253 1.75 6.71 10.11
C GLU A 253 3.03 6.90 9.30
N ALA A 254 2.93 7.02 7.97
CA ALA A 254 4.08 7.20 7.09
C ALA A 254 4.89 8.47 7.45
N SER A 255 4.19 9.54 7.82
CA SER A 255 4.81 10.77 8.30
C SER A 255 5.51 10.56 9.65
N ALA A 256 4.84 9.91 10.60
CA ALA A 256 5.40 9.61 11.92
C ALA A 256 6.66 8.75 11.83
N VAL A 257 6.62 7.64 11.08
CA VAL A 257 7.76 6.74 10.86
C VAL A 257 8.96 7.52 10.28
N THR A 258 8.70 8.41 9.32
CA THR A 258 9.75 9.25 8.74
C THR A 258 10.38 10.16 9.80
N PHE A 259 9.59 10.90 10.59
CA PHE A 259 10.13 11.77 11.64
C PHE A 259 10.86 11.02 12.75
N VAL A 260 10.31 9.88 13.19
CA VAL A 260 10.94 9.01 14.20
C VAL A 260 12.29 8.51 13.68
N GLY A 261 12.35 8.03 12.43
CA GLY A 261 13.58 7.57 11.80
C GLY A 261 14.66 8.65 11.73
N HIS A 262 14.30 9.88 11.38
CA HIS A 262 15.23 11.02 11.36
C HIS A 262 15.76 11.37 12.75
N LYS A 263 14.87 11.45 13.75
CA LYS A 263 15.27 11.75 15.14
C LYS A 263 16.16 10.64 15.73
N TRP A 264 15.84 9.38 15.42
CA TRP A 264 16.68 8.23 15.77
C TRP A 264 18.06 8.32 15.12
N GLY A 265 18.13 8.63 13.83
CA GLY A 265 19.38 8.83 13.10
C GLY A 265 20.25 9.95 13.68
N ALA A 266 19.64 11.10 13.99
CA ALA A 266 20.33 12.23 14.63
C ALA A 266 20.84 11.88 16.04
N TRP A 267 20.07 11.12 16.82
CA TRP A 267 20.52 10.61 18.12
C TRP A 267 21.70 9.63 17.99
N ARG A 268 21.62 8.65 17.08
CA ARG A 268 22.72 7.71 16.79
C ARG A 268 23.99 8.41 16.30
N GLY A 269 23.86 9.51 15.55
CA GLY A 269 24.98 10.34 15.14
C GLY A 269 25.72 10.98 16.31
N ARG A 270 25.02 11.35 17.39
CA ARG A 270 25.60 11.97 18.59
C ARG A 270 26.30 10.98 19.51
N VAL A 271 25.79 9.75 19.63
CA VAL A 271 26.33 8.74 20.58
C VAL A 271 27.54 7.97 20.00
N GLY A 272 27.84 8.14 18.72
CA GLY A 272 28.95 7.46 18.05
C GLY A 272 28.56 6.10 17.47
N ARG A 273 28.95 5.85 16.22
CA ARG A 273 28.52 4.66 15.45
C ARG A 273 29.22 3.37 15.88
N GLU A 274 30.38 3.50 16.52
CA GLU A 274 31.21 2.40 17.03
C GLU A 274 30.51 1.62 18.16
N VAL A 275 29.60 2.28 18.90
CA VAL A 275 28.89 1.65 20.02
C VAL A 275 27.68 0.86 19.50
N ARG A 276 27.83 -0.46 19.39
CA ARG A 276 26.77 -1.40 18.96
C ARG A 276 25.55 -1.42 19.86
N MET A 277 25.71 -1.19 21.16
CA MET A 277 24.62 -1.16 22.16
C MET A 277 24.63 0.17 22.93
N ALA A 278 24.31 1.26 22.24
CA ALA A 278 24.10 2.54 22.91
C ALA A 278 22.79 2.50 23.70
N LYS A 279 22.85 2.79 25.00
CA LYS A 279 21.64 2.93 25.83
C LYS A 279 21.10 4.34 25.67
N ALA A 280 19.86 4.46 25.19
CA ALA A 280 19.16 5.74 25.13
C ALA A 280 18.60 6.10 26.51
N GLY A 281 18.80 7.35 26.93
CA GLY A 281 18.12 7.88 28.11
C GLY A 281 16.64 8.10 27.83
N TRP A 282 15.82 8.11 28.89
CA TRP A 282 14.36 8.25 28.78
C TRP A 282 13.93 9.52 28.02
N MET A 283 14.65 10.62 28.22
CA MET A 283 14.42 11.90 27.54
C MET A 283 14.72 11.86 26.04
N ASP A 284 15.71 11.07 25.62
CA ASP A 284 16.01 10.88 24.19
C ASP A 284 14.95 10.00 23.53
N ILE A 285 14.52 8.93 24.20
CA ILE A 285 13.42 8.07 23.74
C ILE A 285 12.15 8.90 23.55
N TRP A 286 11.79 9.73 24.54
CA TRP A 286 10.63 10.60 24.45
C TRP A 286 10.71 11.55 23.24
N LYS A 287 11.86 12.20 23.03
CA LYS A 287 12.06 13.09 21.88
C LYS A 287 11.89 12.37 20.55
N ILE A 288 12.40 11.14 20.45
CA ILE A 288 12.33 10.30 19.25
C ILE A 288 10.88 9.87 18.98
N VAL A 289 10.15 9.42 20.00
CA VAL A 289 8.80 8.83 19.86
C VAL A 289 7.67 9.89 19.81
N GLN A 290 7.91 11.12 20.27
CA GLN A 290 6.91 12.20 20.30
C GLN A 290 6.09 12.38 19.00
N PRO A 291 6.67 12.34 17.78
CA PRO A 291 5.88 12.47 16.54
C PRO A 291 4.85 11.33 16.38
N ALA A 292 5.21 10.10 16.74
CA ALA A 292 4.32 8.96 16.65
C ALA A 292 3.17 9.07 17.66
N ILE A 293 3.45 9.51 18.89
CA ILE A 293 2.41 9.73 19.90
C ILE A 293 1.41 10.80 19.44
N LYS A 294 1.90 11.90 18.88
CA LYS A 294 1.02 12.96 18.34
C LYS A 294 0.14 12.43 17.21
N SER A 295 0.71 11.72 16.25
CA SER A 295 -0.06 11.10 15.16
C SER A 295 -1.10 10.12 15.70
N PHE A 296 -0.74 9.29 16.70
CA PHE A 296 -1.66 8.34 17.32
C PHE A 296 -2.89 9.04 17.91
N PHE A 297 -2.69 10.08 18.73
CA PHE A 297 -3.83 10.80 19.32
C PHE A 297 -4.69 11.50 18.27
N ILE A 298 -4.09 12.10 17.24
CA ILE A 298 -4.84 12.73 16.15
C ILE A 298 -5.71 11.70 15.43
N VAL A 299 -5.12 10.54 15.07
CA VAL A 299 -5.85 9.44 14.43
C VAL A 299 -6.98 8.96 15.32
N PHE A 300 -6.70 8.65 16.58
CA PHE A 300 -7.67 8.12 17.53
C PHE A 300 -8.89 9.04 17.69
N TRP A 301 -8.67 10.35 17.82
CA TRP A 301 -9.76 11.31 17.93
C TRP A 301 -10.59 11.42 16.66
N ILE A 302 -9.94 11.46 15.48
CA ILE A 302 -10.64 11.54 14.19
C ILE A 302 -11.44 10.27 13.93
N GLU A 303 -10.84 9.11 14.18
CA GLU A 303 -11.46 7.80 13.99
C GLU A 303 -12.71 7.66 14.85
N ILE A 304 -12.60 7.93 16.16
CA ILE A 304 -13.75 7.88 17.08
C ILE A 304 -14.86 8.83 16.64
N LEU A 305 -14.51 10.07 16.28
CA LEU A 305 -15.49 11.05 15.86
C LEU A 305 -16.24 10.59 14.61
N LEU A 306 -15.52 10.08 13.60
CA LEU A 306 -16.11 9.56 12.37
C LEU A 306 -16.98 8.33 12.64
N PHE A 307 -16.51 7.38 13.46
CA PHE A 307 -17.28 6.19 13.82
C PHE A 307 -18.60 6.55 14.50
N ILE A 308 -18.58 7.46 15.49
CA ILE A 308 -19.77 7.94 16.19
C ILE A 308 -20.72 8.65 15.22
N ILE A 309 -20.22 9.63 14.46
CA ILE A 309 -21.07 10.38 13.51
C ILE A 309 -21.75 9.42 12.54
N LEU A 310 -20.99 8.52 11.90
CA LEU A 310 -21.53 7.60 10.90
C LEU A 310 -22.52 6.58 11.50
N ALA A 311 -22.26 6.11 12.72
CA ALA A 311 -23.14 5.17 13.41
C ALA A 311 -24.48 5.81 13.85
N TYR A 312 -24.46 7.06 14.33
CA TYR A 312 -25.66 7.72 14.88
C TYR A 312 -26.46 8.52 13.84
N THR A 313 -25.84 8.97 12.76
CA THR A 313 -26.55 9.71 11.69
C THR A 313 -27.25 8.81 10.68
N GLY A 314 -27.09 7.49 10.77
CA GLY A 314 -27.58 6.55 9.75
C GLY A 314 -26.81 6.62 8.42
N GLY A 315 -25.72 7.41 8.36
CA GLY A 315 -24.94 7.65 7.15
C GLY A 315 -24.35 6.37 6.55
N VAL A 316 -24.01 5.38 7.39
CA VAL A 316 -23.50 4.07 6.91
C VAL A 316 -24.54 3.35 6.07
N ARG A 317 -25.81 3.29 6.49
CA ARG A 317 -26.86 2.58 5.76
C ARG A 317 -27.12 3.25 4.41
N SER A 318 -27.29 4.58 4.39
CA SER A 318 -27.54 5.32 3.15
C SER A 318 -26.36 5.19 2.16
N PHE A 319 -25.13 5.27 2.66
CA PHE A 319 -23.94 5.12 1.82
C PHE A 319 -23.72 3.68 1.36
N ALA A 320 -24.02 2.70 2.21
CA ALA A 320 -23.96 1.29 1.85
C ALA A 320 -25.03 0.91 0.82
N TYR A 321 -26.23 1.48 0.92
CA TYR A 321 -27.28 1.33 -0.09
C TYR A 321 -26.84 1.93 -1.43
N TYR A 322 -26.25 3.13 -1.41
CA TYR A 322 -25.73 3.77 -2.62
C TYR A 322 -24.66 2.92 -3.33
N LEU A 323 -23.79 2.24 -2.58
CA LEU A 323 -22.72 1.41 -3.14
C LEU A 323 -23.17 0.00 -3.57
N SER A 324 -24.06 -0.62 -2.80
CA SER A 324 -24.49 -2.02 -3.04
C SER A 324 -25.74 -2.13 -3.91
N ASN A 325 -26.56 -1.07 -4.00
CA ASN A 325 -27.91 -1.08 -4.57
C ASN A 325 -28.81 -2.19 -3.97
N SER A 326 -28.57 -2.56 -2.70
CA SER A 326 -29.28 -3.63 -1.99
C SER A 326 -29.57 -3.21 -0.55
N GLU A 327 -30.85 -3.20 -0.18
CA GLU A 327 -31.29 -2.84 1.17
C GLU A 327 -30.76 -3.85 2.22
N THR A 328 -30.79 -5.14 1.89
CA THR A 328 -30.33 -6.20 2.81
C THR A 328 -28.82 -6.15 3.05
N ALA A 329 -28.03 -5.81 2.02
CA ALA A 329 -26.60 -5.62 2.19
C ALA A 329 -26.30 -4.37 3.03
N ALA A 330 -27.05 -3.28 2.84
CA ALA A 330 -26.90 -2.05 3.60
C ALA A 330 -27.19 -2.23 5.10
N GLU A 331 -28.24 -2.99 5.44
CA GLU A 331 -28.57 -3.32 6.84
C GLU A 331 -27.49 -4.16 7.52
N VAL A 332 -26.95 -5.16 6.82
CA VAL A 332 -25.85 -5.99 7.33
C VAL A 332 -24.59 -5.15 7.53
N THR A 333 -24.26 -4.24 6.60
CA THR A 333 -23.12 -3.31 6.74
C THR A 333 -23.30 -2.38 7.93
N GLU A 334 -24.50 -1.85 8.17
CA GLU A 334 -24.79 -1.02 9.34
C GLU A 334 -24.59 -1.81 10.65
N MET A 335 -25.05 -3.07 10.69
CA MET A 335 -24.86 -3.93 11.85
C MET A 335 -23.37 -4.21 12.11
N MET A 336 -22.60 -4.53 11.07
CA MET A 336 -21.14 -4.71 11.17
C MET A 336 -20.46 -3.47 11.73
N TRP A 337 -20.84 -2.28 11.24
CA TRP A 337 -20.28 -1.00 11.72
C TRP A 337 -20.57 -0.73 13.19
N LYS A 338 -21.81 -1.02 13.63
CA LYS A 338 -22.19 -0.87 15.04
C LYS A 338 -21.44 -1.90 15.90
N MET A 339 -21.31 -3.15 15.47
CA MET A 339 -20.57 -4.16 16.25
C MET A 339 -19.11 -3.76 16.49
N ASP A 340 -18.44 -3.18 15.49
CA ASP A 340 -17.07 -2.65 15.66
C ASP A 340 -17.02 -1.50 16.70
N LEU A 341 -17.98 -0.57 16.66
CA LEU A 341 -18.10 0.49 17.67
C LEU A 341 -18.31 -0.09 19.08
N TRP A 342 -19.22 -1.05 19.22
CA TRP A 342 -19.51 -1.69 20.51
C TRP A 342 -18.33 -2.54 21.01
N GLY A 343 -17.54 -3.15 20.13
CA GLY A 343 -16.30 -3.84 20.52
C GLY A 343 -15.20 -2.90 21.05
N VAL A 344 -15.17 -1.65 20.57
CA VAL A 344 -14.21 -0.63 21.01
C VAL A 344 -14.64 0.06 22.31
N PHE A 345 -15.95 0.23 22.55
CA PHE A 345 -16.48 0.98 23.70
C PHE A 345 -17.19 0.12 24.77
N GLY A 346 -17.51 -1.13 24.48
CA GLY A 346 -18.31 -2.03 25.32
C GLY A 346 -17.53 -3.15 25.99
N GLY A 347 -16.19 -3.05 26.05
CA GLY A 347 -15.31 -3.95 26.79
C GLY A 347 -14.95 -3.42 28.18
#